data_AF-A0A363NXU2-F1
#
_entry.id   AF-A0A363NXU2-F1
#
_cell.length_a   1.000
_cell.length_b   1.000
_cell.length_c   1.000
_cell.angle_alpha   90.00
_cell.angle_beta   90.00
_cell.angle_gamma   90.00
#
_symmetry.space_group_name_H-M   'P 1'
#
loop_
_entity.id
_entity.type
_entity.pdbx_description
1 polymer ?
#
loop_
_entity_poly.entity_id
_entity_poly.type
_entity_poly.pdbx_seq_one_letter_code
_entity_poly.pdbx_strand_id
1 'polypeptide(L)'
;MVCKQERCHSNMRMENLSGNITKIIRYVAPILQKQWPECLVLSLKTIIDAYDFNPYKKMVELLIIDSVIPDYSRNRPHAGKLLDINILAMTTGQERTLSEFKTIIERAGLKFNRLIETETETEISSIIECGRY
;
A
#
# COMPACT_ATOMS: atom_id res chain seq x y z
N MET A 1 22.71 -1.10 7.76
CA MET A 1 21.81 -1.83 8.66
C MET A 1 20.86 -2.65 7.79
N VAL A 2 20.96 -3.97 7.82
CA VAL A 2 20.19 -4.89 6.97
C VAL A 2 18.77 -5.02 7.55
N CYS A 3 17.71 -4.85 6.73
CA CYS A 3 16.31 -5.12 7.12
C CYS A 3 16.26 -6.61 7.54
N LYS A 4 16.30 -6.90 8.85
CA LYS A 4 16.11 -8.26 9.37
C LYS A 4 14.67 -8.66 9.06
N GLN A 5 14.55 -9.55 8.10
CA GLN A 5 13.33 -10.06 7.47
C GLN A 5 12.35 -10.77 8.44
N GLU A 6 12.71 -10.93 9.71
CA GLU A 6 12.09 -11.87 10.64
C GLU A 6 10.89 -11.33 11.43
N ARG A 7 10.32 -10.15 11.12
CA ARG A 7 9.20 -9.62 11.93
C ARG A 7 8.17 -8.74 11.21
N CYS A 8 7.95 -8.93 9.92
CA CYS A 8 6.79 -8.34 9.23
C CYS A 8 5.64 -9.35 9.14
N HIS A 9 4.91 -9.57 10.24
CA HIS A 9 3.59 -10.20 10.15
C HIS A 9 2.62 -9.16 9.57
N SER A 10 2.48 -9.15 8.24
CA SER A 10 1.44 -8.36 7.57
C SER A 10 0.07 -8.96 7.89
N ASN A 11 -0.86 -8.15 8.42
CA ASN A 11 -2.28 -8.49 8.55
C ASN A 11 -2.91 -8.55 7.15
N MET A 12 -2.58 -9.62 6.41
CA MET A 12 -3.08 -9.89 5.07
C MET A 12 -4.37 -10.70 5.19
N ARG A 13 -5.49 -10.15 4.71
CA ARG A 13 -6.77 -10.84 4.66
C ARG A 13 -7.13 -11.10 3.19
N MET A 14 -7.34 -12.37 2.89
CA MET A 14 -7.62 -12.88 1.54
C MET A 14 -9.11 -13.08 1.42
N GLU A 15 -9.78 -12.31 0.55
CA GLU A 15 -11.22 -12.49 0.29
C GLU A 15 -11.44 -12.82 -1.20
N ASN A 16 -12.08 -13.96 -1.45
CA ASN A 16 -12.49 -14.38 -2.79
C ASN A 16 -13.86 -13.76 -3.09
N LEU A 17 -13.92 -12.77 -3.99
CA LEU A 17 -15.17 -12.35 -4.61
C LEU A 17 -15.31 -13.07 -5.95
N SER A 18 -16.52 -13.50 -6.27
CA SER A 18 -16.83 -14.54 -7.27
C SER A 18 -16.50 -14.19 -8.73
N GLY A 19 -16.29 -15.25 -9.52
CA GLY A 19 -16.61 -15.35 -10.96
C GLY A 19 -15.98 -14.32 -11.90
N ASN A 20 -14.83 -14.66 -12.48
CA ASN A 20 -14.09 -13.94 -13.54
C ASN A 20 -13.23 -12.73 -13.15
N ILE A 21 -13.32 -12.21 -11.92
CA ILE A 21 -12.40 -11.16 -11.44
C ILE A 21 -11.50 -11.70 -10.33
N THR A 22 -10.24 -11.90 -10.71
CA THR A 22 -9.02 -11.55 -9.98
C THR A 22 -9.16 -11.23 -8.47
N LYS A 23 -8.74 -12.18 -7.62
CA LYS A 23 -8.59 -12.01 -6.15
C LYS A 23 -8.12 -10.61 -5.75
N ILE A 24 -8.95 -9.91 -4.97
CA ILE A 24 -8.63 -8.66 -4.27
C ILE A 24 -7.81 -9.00 -3.04
N ILE A 25 -6.58 -8.52 -3.00
CA ILE A 25 -5.76 -8.60 -1.78
C ILE A 25 -5.94 -7.30 -1.03
N ARG A 26 -6.37 -7.38 0.22
CA ARG A 26 -6.38 -6.21 1.10
C ARG A 26 -5.05 -6.14 1.82
N TYR A 27 -4.29 -5.10 1.54
CA TYR A 27 -3.03 -4.83 2.20
C TYR A 27 -3.14 -3.56 3.05
N VAL A 28 -2.98 -3.71 4.37
CA VAL A 28 -2.87 -2.57 5.28
C VAL A 28 -1.40 -2.45 5.66
N ALA A 29 -0.77 -1.34 5.29
CA ALA A 29 0.63 -1.13 5.60
C ALA A 29 0.81 -0.98 7.12
N PRO A 30 1.54 -1.87 7.80
CA PRO A 30 1.84 -1.71 9.22
C PRO A 30 2.76 -0.50 9.43
N ILE A 31 2.65 0.12 10.60
CA ILE A 31 3.45 1.30 11.01
C ILE A 31 4.95 1.08 10.78
N LEU A 32 5.45 -0.15 10.97
CA LEU A 32 6.85 -0.50 10.76
C LEU A 32 7.32 -0.35 9.30
N GLN A 33 6.43 -0.54 8.32
CA GLN A 33 6.80 -0.38 6.91
C GLN A 33 6.79 1.07 6.46
N LYS A 34 6.12 1.95 7.21
CA LYS A 34 6.22 3.38 6.98
C LYS A 34 7.64 3.89 7.21
N GLN A 35 8.41 3.19 8.04
CA GLN A 35 9.83 3.46 8.35
C GLN A 35 10.80 3.08 7.22
N TRP A 36 10.49 2.11 6.36
CA TRP A 36 11.42 1.60 5.35
C TRP A 36 10.73 1.32 4.00
N PRO A 37 10.90 2.18 2.96
CA PRO A 37 10.22 2.00 1.67
C PRO A 37 10.61 0.68 0.97
N GLU A 38 11.85 0.23 1.14
CA GLU A 38 12.33 -1.05 0.59
C GLU A 38 11.54 -2.25 1.14
N CYS A 39 11.21 -2.24 2.44
CA CYS A 39 10.51 -3.38 3.04
C CYS A 39 9.03 -3.41 2.58
N LEU A 40 8.45 -2.28 2.16
CA LEU A 40 7.15 -2.23 1.46
C LEU A 40 7.24 -2.81 0.04
N VAL A 41 8.24 -2.43 -0.76
CA VAL A 41 8.47 -3.02 -2.10
C VAL A 41 8.62 -4.54 -2.03
N LEU A 42 9.42 -5.03 -1.08
CA LEU A 42 9.62 -6.47 -0.88
C LEU A 42 8.33 -7.18 -0.46
N SER A 43 7.51 -6.55 0.37
CA SER A 43 6.22 -7.10 0.79
C SER A 43 5.27 -7.23 -0.40
N LEU A 44 5.13 -6.17 -1.20
CA LEU A 44 4.32 -6.18 -2.42
C LEU A 44 4.80 -7.24 -3.41
N LYS A 45 6.12 -7.32 -3.64
CA LYS A 45 6.71 -8.34 -4.51
C LYS A 45 6.44 -9.76 -4.02
N THR A 46 6.66 -10.02 -2.73
CA THR A 46 6.39 -11.34 -2.12
C THR A 46 4.92 -11.73 -2.27
N ILE A 47 4.00 -10.78 -2.10
CA ILE A 47 2.58 -10.99 -2.30
C ILE A 47 2.30 -11.40 -3.75
N ILE A 48 2.85 -10.70 -4.73
CA ILE A 48 2.64 -11.02 -6.15
C ILE A 48 3.28 -12.36 -6.53
N ASP A 49 4.51 -12.61 -6.08
CA ASP A 49 5.23 -13.85 -6.37
C ASP A 49 4.50 -15.07 -5.80
N ALA A 50 3.90 -14.95 -4.60
CA ALA A 50 3.05 -15.99 -4.02
C ALA A 50 1.77 -16.25 -4.83
N TYR A 51 1.33 -15.27 -5.63
CA TYR A 51 0.16 -15.36 -6.49
C TYR A 51 0.48 -15.92 -7.88
N ASP A 52 1.64 -15.56 -8.45
CA ASP A 52 2.12 -16.05 -9.75
C ASP A 52 2.30 -17.58 -9.76
N PHE A 53 2.53 -18.20 -8.59
CA PHE A 53 2.63 -19.67 -8.46
C PHE A 53 1.31 -20.42 -8.72
N ASN A 54 0.17 -19.73 -8.85
CA ASN A 54 -1.12 -20.39 -9.11
C ASN A 54 -1.37 -20.58 -10.62
N PRO A 55 -1.45 -21.83 -11.11
CA PRO A 55 -1.59 -22.13 -12.55
C PRO A 55 -2.92 -21.70 -13.18
N TYR A 56 -3.88 -21.20 -12.41
CA TYR A 56 -5.22 -20.82 -12.88
C TYR A 56 -5.48 -19.31 -12.96
N LYS A 57 -4.47 -18.44 -12.81
CA LYS A 57 -4.69 -16.98 -12.70
C LYS A 57 -4.17 -16.21 -13.93
N LYS A 58 -5.03 -15.33 -14.47
CA LYS A 58 -4.71 -14.46 -15.64
C LYS A 58 -4.30 -13.03 -15.29
N MET A 59 -4.73 -12.49 -14.14
CA MET A 59 -4.50 -11.10 -13.74
C MET A 59 -4.50 -11.00 -12.20
N VAL A 60 -3.77 -10.05 -11.61
CA VAL A 60 -3.75 -9.77 -10.16
C VAL A 60 -4.11 -8.31 -9.91
N GLU A 61 -5.02 -8.05 -8.97
CA GLU A 61 -5.44 -6.74 -8.54
C GLU A 61 -5.31 -6.67 -7.01
N LEU A 62 -4.65 -5.62 -6.55
CA LEU A 62 -4.23 -5.41 -5.18
C LEU A 62 -4.80 -4.07 -4.70
N LEU A 63 -5.50 -4.11 -3.57
CA LEU A 63 -6.02 -2.94 -2.89
C LEU A 63 -5.17 -2.66 -1.66
N ILE A 64 -4.36 -1.59 -1.74
CA ILE A 64 -3.58 -1.09 -0.63
C ILE A 64 -4.44 -0.06 0.10
N ILE A 65 -4.63 -0.24 1.41
CA ILE A 65 -5.32 0.74 2.24
C ILE A 65 -4.29 1.40 3.14
N ASP A 66 -4.06 2.69 2.89
CA ASP A 66 -3.12 3.48 3.67
C ASP A 66 -3.47 4.97 3.63
N SER A 67 -2.90 5.77 4.52
CA SER A 67 -2.97 7.23 4.42
C SER A 67 -2.10 7.70 3.26
N VAL A 68 -2.71 8.32 2.26
CA VAL A 68 -2.00 8.86 1.11
C VAL A 68 -2.10 10.37 1.17
N ILE A 69 -0.97 11.07 1.13
CA ILE A 69 -0.96 12.53 1.03
C ILE A 69 -1.11 12.90 -0.45
N PRO A 70 -2.21 13.55 -0.86
CA PRO A 70 -2.38 13.90 -2.26
C PRO A 70 -1.37 14.97 -2.68
N ASP A 71 -0.80 14.83 -3.88
CA ASP A 71 0.25 15.75 -4.36
C ASP A 71 -0.27 17.20 -4.48
N TYR A 72 -1.57 17.37 -4.77
CA TYR A 72 -2.24 18.68 -4.85
C TYR A 72 -2.34 19.39 -3.49
N SER A 73 -2.12 18.67 -2.38
CA SER A 73 -2.29 19.20 -1.03
C SER A 73 -1.09 19.99 -0.50
N ARG A 74 -0.03 20.23 -1.30
CA ARG A 74 1.29 20.75 -0.85
C ARG A 74 1.26 21.85 0.23
N ASN A 75 0.33 22.81 0.17
CA ASN A 75 0.13 23.84 1.22
C ASN A 75 -1.32 23.94 1.71
N ARG A 76 -2.10 22.86 1.59
CA ARG A 76 -3.47 22.78 2.09
C ARG A 76 -3.55 21.87 3.32
N PRO A 77 -4.52 22.10 4.22
CA PRO A 77 -4.81 21.15 5.29
C PRO A 77 -5.14 19.78 4.71
N HIS A 78 -4.59 18.73 5.32
CA HIS A 78 -4.90 17.35 4.99
C HIS A 78 -4.61 16.48 6.23
N ALA A 79 -5.51 15.57 6.59
CA ALA A 79 -5.38 14.76 7.80
C ALA A 79 -4.11 13.90 7.79
N GLY A 80 -3.72 13.38 6.63
CA GLY A 80 -2.48 12.61 6.45
C GLY A 80 -1.21 13.36 6.87
N LYS A 81 -1.18 14.71 6.84
CA LYS A 81 -0.02 15.49 7.33
C LYS A 81 0.05 15.54 8.85
N LEU A 82 -1.11 15.59 9.52
CA LEU A 82 -1.17 15.51 10.98
C LEU A 82 -0.74 14.11 11.44
N LEU A 83 -1.16 13.08 10.70
CA LEU A 83 -0.72 11.71 10.94
C LEU A 83 0.78 11.53 10.68
N ASP A 84 1.34 12.15 9.63
CA ASP A 84 2.78 12.14 9.35
C ASP A 84 3.60 12.67 10.54
N ILE A 85 3.20 13.82 11.11
CA ILE A 85 3.83 14.37 12.32
C ILE A 85 3.69 13.41 13.51
N ASN A 86 2.52 12.79 13.69
CA ASN A 86 2.30 11.83 14.77
C ASN A 86 3.23 10.62 14.62
N ILE A 87 3.34 10.07 13.41
CA ILE A 87 4.19 8.91 13.12
C ILE A 87 5.66 9.28 13.25
N LEU A 88 6.07 10.49 12.86
CA LEU A 88 7.42 11.01 13.07
C LEU A 88 7.75 11.20 14.55
N ALA A 89 6.77 11.58 15.38
CA ALA A 89 6.97 11.77 16.81
C ALA A 89 7.01 10.44 17.58
N MET A 90 6.15 9.49 17.21
CA MET A 90 5.98 8.21 17.91
C MET A 90 6.92 7.12 17.40
N THR A 91 7.38 7.25 16.16
CA THR A 91 8.23 6.28 15.46
C THR A 91 9.27 7.03 14.61
N THR A 92 10.05 6.35 13.76
CA THR A 92 10.87 7.04 12.75
C THR A 92 10.31 6.84 11.34
N GLY A 93 9.00 6.61 11.24
CA GLY A 93 8.27 6.45 9.99
C GLY A 93 7.88 7.77 9.34
N GLN A 94 7.36 7.67 8.12
CA GLN A 94 6.77 8.79 7.38
C GLN A 94 5.57 8.30 6.60
N GLU A 95 4.57 9.17 6.47
CA GLU A 95 3.53 9.04 5.46
C GLU A 95 4.09 9.35 4.08
N ARG A 96 3.37 8.91 3.04
CA ARG A 96 3.83 9.03 1.66
C ARG A 96 2.83 9.78 0.82
N THR A 97 3.40 10.53 -0.11
CA THR A 97 2.67 11.17 -1.19
C THR A 97 2.18 10.15 -2.21
N LEU A 98 1.17 10.52 -3.01
CA LEU A 98 0.70 9.68 -4.11
C LEU A 98 1.83 9.38 -5.11
N SER A 99 2.67 10.36 -5.41
CA SER A 99 3.82 10.18 -6.30
C SER A 99 4.83 9.15 -5.77
N GLU A 100 5.15 9.17 -4.48
CA GLU A 100 6.03 8.17 -3.86
C GLU A 100 5.42 6.76 -3.87
N PHE A 101 4.11 6.65 -3.64
CA PHE A 101 3.41 5.38 -3.74
C PHE A 101 3.47 4.79 -5.15
N LYS A 102 3.27 5.62 -6.20
CA LYS A 102 3.42 5.17 -7.59
C LYS A 102 4.81 4.60 -7.84
N THR A 103 5.86 5.29 -7.39
CA THR A 103 7.24 4.79 -7.52
C THR A 103 7.43 3.45 -6.80
N ILE A 104 6.89 3.27 -5.60
CA ILE A 104 6.98 2.00 -4.85
C ILE A 104 6.25 0.86 -5.57
N ILE A 105 5.05 1.14 -6.10
CA ILE A 105 4.22 0.17 -6.85
C ILE A 105 4.95 -0.26 -8.13
N GLU A 106 5.50 0.70 -8.88
CA GLU A 106 6.28 0.42 -10.09
C GLU A 106 7.54 -0.41 -9.78
N ARG A 107 8.25 -0.06 -8.70
CA ARG A 107 9.42 -0.83 -8.23
C ARG A 107 9.07 -2.25 -7.80
N ALA A 108 7.84 -2.50 -7.36
CA ALA A 108 7.33 -3.83 -7.04
C ALA A 108 6.87 -4.62 -8.29
N GLY A 109 6.94 -4.04 -9.49
CA GLY A 109 6.50 -4.68 -10.73
C GLY A 109 4.99 -4.63 -10.96
N LEU A 110 4.29 -3.72 -10.27
CA LEU A 110 2.86 -3.48 -10.42
C LEU A 110 2.61 -2.21 -11.22
N LYS A 111 1.44 -2.14 -11.85
CA LYS A 111 0.90 -0.92 -12.45
C LYS A 111 -0.10 -0.28 -11.49
N PHE A 112 0.06 1.02 -11.25
CA PHE A 112 -0.95 1.82 -10.56
C PHE A 112 -2.19 2.00 -11.46
N ASN A 113 -3.38 1.74 -10.92
CA ASN A 113 -4.64 1.91 -11.64
C ASN A 113 -5.33 3.22 -11.23
N ARG A 114 -5.66 3.36 -9.93
CA ARG A 114 -6.35 4.54 -9.40
C ARG A 114 -6.15 4.71 -7.89
N LEU A 115 -6.40 5.93 -7.43
CA LEU A 115 -6.56 6.28 -6.01
C LEU A 115 -8.04 6.53 -5.76
N ILE A 116 -8.59 5.93 -4.71
CA ILE A 116 -9.93 6.15 -4.20
C ILE A 116 -9.78 6.81 -2.83
N GLU A 117 -10.09 8.09 -2.74
CA GLU A 117 -10.15 8.83 -1.48
C GLU A 117 -11.40 8.38 -0.71
N THR A 118 -11.28 8.08 0.59
CA THR A 118 -12.47 7.72 1.39
C THR A 118 -13.13 9.00 1.89
N GLU A 119 -14.40 9.20 1.55
CA GLU A 119 -15.22 10.33 2.02
C GLU A 119 -15.61 10.18 3.51
N THR A 120 -14.63 9.97 4.37
CA THR A 120 -14.84 9.97 5.83
C THR A 120 -14.53 11.36 6.36
N GLU A 121 -15.24 11.81 7.40
CA GLU A 121 -15.03 13.14 8.04
C GLU A 121 -13.58 13.41 8.49
N THR A 122 -12.75 12.37 8.54
CA THR A 122 -11.36 12.44 8.98
C THR A 122 -10.34 12.15 7.86
N GLU A 123 -10.75 11.71 6.66
CA GLU A 123 -9.89 11.41 5.49
C GLU A 123 -8.61 10.60 5.82
N ILE A 124 -8.61 9.78 6.87
CA ILE A 124 -7.36 9.19 7.39
C ILE A 124 -6.81 8.10 6.47
N SER A 125 -7.67 7.41 5.73
CA SER A 125 -7.29 6.31 4.84
C SER A 125 -7.76 6.52 3.40
N SER A 126 -6.94 6.12 2.44
CA SER A 126 -7.28 6.03 1.02
C SER A 126 -7.06 4.60 0.53
N ILE A 127 -7.70 4.25 -0.58
CA ILE A 127 -7.51 2.95 -1.23
C ILE A 127 -6.76 3.16 -2.53
N ILE A 128 -5.59 2.54 -2.66
CA ILE A 128 -4.83 2.49 -3.91
C ILE A 128 -5.13 1.16 -4.58
N GLU A 129 -5.62 1.22 -5.80
CA GLU A 129 -5.78 0.06 -6.67
C GLU A 129 -4.56 -0.04 -7.59
N CYS A 130 -3.94 -1.22 -7.60
CA CYS A 130 -2.83 -1.53 -8.48
C CYS A 130 -2.92 -2.99 -8.93
N GLY A 131 -2.27 -3.33 -10.04
CA GLY A 131 -2.35 -4.68 -10.57
C GLY A 131 -1.25 -5.05 -11.54
N ARG A 132 -1.24 -6.32 -11.92
CA ARG A 132 -0.35 -6.89 -12.94
C ARG A 132 -1.21 -7.67 -13.92
N TYR A 133 -1.06 -7.34 -15.20
CA TYR A 133 -1.77 -7.90 -16.35
C TYR A 133 -0.82 -8.69 -17.24
#